data_AF-A0AAE0RVF4-F1
#
_entry.id   AF-A0AAE0RVF4-F1
#
_cell.length_a   1.000
_cell.length_b   1.000
_cell.length_c   1.000
_cell.angle_alpha   90.00
_cell.angle_beta   90.00
_cell.angle_gamma   90.00
#
_symmetry.space_group_name_H-M   'P 1'
#
loop_
_entity.id
_entity.type
_entity.pdbx_description
1 polymer ?
#
loop_
_entity_poly.entity_id
_entity_poly.type
_entity_poly.pdbx_seq_one_letter_code
_entity_poly.pdbx_strand_id
1 'polypeptide(L)'
;MKSIFIARIIDNIDTMKSIFIARIIDNIDTMKSIFIARIIDNIDTMKSIFIARIIDNIDTMKSIFIARIIDNIDTMKSIFIARIIDNIDTMKSIFIARIIDNIDTMKSIFIARIIENIDTLKSNFIARIIDNIDTMKSIFIARIIDNIDTMKSIFIARIIDNLDTMKSILLHVL
;
A
#
# COMPACT_ATOMS: atom_id res chain seq x y z
N MET A 1 -19.07 -16.68 23.64
CA MET A 1 -17.74 -17.27 23.44
C MET A 1 -17.19 -16.79 22.10
N LYS A 2 -16.02 -16.16 22.04
CA LYS A 2 -15.33 -15.98 20.76
C LYS A 2 -14.76 -17.35 20.38
N SER A 3 -15.35 -18.00 19.38
CA SER A 3 -14.82 -19.21 18.79
C SER A 3 -13.46 -18.93 18.16
N ILE A 4 -12.51 -19.85 18.36
CA ILE A 4 -11.27 -19.92 17.59
C ILE A 4 -11.46 -21.07 16.62
N PHE A 5 -11.29 -20.80 15.33
CA PHE A 5 -11.31 -21.83 14.30
C PHE A 5 -9.91 -21.99 13.72
N ILE A 6 -9.49 -23.24 13.55
CA ILE A 6 -8.19 -23.59 13.01
C ILE A 6 -8.41 -24.56 11.85
N ALA A 7 -7.92 -24.23 10.67
CA ALA A 7 -7.95 -25.11 9.52
C ALA A 7 -6.62 -25.11 8.76
N ARG A 8 -6.40 -26.18 8.01
CA ARG A 8 -5.25 -26.26 7.10
C ARG A 8 -5.55 -25.56 5.78
N ILE A 9 -6.68 -25.86 5.17
CA ILE A 9 -7.08 -25.38 3.85
C ILE A 9 -8.56 -25.02 3.91
N ILE A 10 -8.94 -23.94 3.25
CA ILE A 10 -10.32 -23.51 3.10
C ILE A 10 -10.48 -22.96 1.70
N ASP A 11 -11.46 -23.46 0.98
CA ASP A 11 -11.70 -23.00 -0.38
C ASP A 11 -12.38 -21.61 -0.31
N ASN A 12 -13.61 -21.54 0.23
CA ASN A 12 -14.37 -20.28 0.25
C ASN A 12 -14.87 -19.91 1.65
N ILE A 13 -14.88 -18.60 1.91
CA ILE A 13 -15.46 -17.99 3.12
C ILE A 13 -16.31 -16.78 2.72
N ASP A 14 -17.63 -16.88 2.86
CA ASP A 14 -18.51 -15.73 2.65
C ASP A 14 -18.32 -14.67 3.75
N THR A 15 -18.45 -15.07 5.02
CA THR A 15 -18.34 -14.12 6.14
C THR A 15 -17.68 -14.73 7.37
N MET A 16 -16.77 -13.96 7.98
CA MET A 16 -16.19 -14.30 9.29
C MET A 16 -16.39 -13.22 10.33
N LYS A 17 -16.78 -13.67 11.53
CA LYS A 17 -17.06 -12.84 12.70
C LYS A 17 -16.25 -13.22 13.95
N SER A 18 -15.39 -14.24 13.88
CA SER A 18 -14.62 -14.80 15.01
C SER A 18 -13.12 -14.94 14.70
N ILE A 19 -12.32 -15.36 15.69
CA ILE A 19 -10.87 -15.50 15.52
C ILE A 19 -10.59 -16.72 14.63
N PHE A 20 -9.69 -16.55 13.65
CA PHE A 20 -9.44 -17.56 12.64
C PHE A 20 -7.93 -17.73 12.37
N ILE A 21 -7.50 -18.98 12.25
CA ILE A 21 -6.14 -19.35 11.86
C ILE A 21 -6.19 -20.36 10.70
N ALA A 22 -5.58 -20.03 9.57
CA ALA A 22 -5.49 -20.90 8.39
C ALA A 22 -4.05 -21.05 7.89
N ARG A 23 -3.76 -22.15 7.17
CA ARG A 23 -2.56 -22.20 6.34
C ARG A 23 -2.79 -21.56 4.97
N ILE A 24 -3.87 -21.97 4.30
CA ILE A 24 -4.23 -21.55 2.93
C ILE A 24 -5.73 -21.23 2.93
N ILE A 25 -6.09 -20.13 2.28
CA ILE A 25 -7.47 -19.78 1.95
C ILE A 25 -7.52 -19.33 0.49
N ASP A 26 -8.45 -19.84 -0.30
CA ASP A 26 -8.56 -19.39 -1.68
C ASP A 26 -9.34 -18.05 -1.71
N ASN A 27 -10.61 -18.02 -1.28
CA ASN A 27 -11.43 -16.81 -1.36
C ASN A 27 -12.08 -16.40 -0.04
N ILE A 28 -12.13 -15.08 0.17
CA ILE A 28 -12.84 -14.44 1.28
C ILE A 28 -13.63 -13.22 0.83
N ASP A 29 -14.96 -13.28 0.88
CA ASP A 29 -15.78 -12.12 0.52
C ASP A 29 -15.71 -11.03 1.62
N THR A 30 -15.88 -11.41 2.89
CA THR A 30 -15.92 -10.41 3.98
C THR A 30 -15.30 -10.87 5.29
N MET A 31 -14.27 -10.14 5.71
CA MET A 31 -13.66 -10.25 7.04
C MET A 31 -14.06 -9.12 7.99
N LYS A 32 -14.58 -9.49 9.17
CA LYS A 32 -14.95 -8.56 10.26
C LYS A 32 -14.24 -8.87 11.59
N SER A 33 -13.24 -9.76 11.61
CA SER A 33 -12.60 -10.27 12.84
C SER A 33 -11.08 -10.39 12.75
N ILE A 34 -10.43 -10.78 13.86
CA ILE A 34 -8.97 -11.03 13.89
C ILE A 34 -8.65 -12.30 13.12
N PHE A 35 -7.70 -12.20 12.19
CA PHE A 35 -7.39 -13.28 11.28
C PHE A 35 -5.88 -13.44 11.06
N ILE A 36 -5.42 -14.70 10.98
CA ILE A 36 -4.04 -15.06 10.66
C ILE A 36 -4.03 -16.14 9.56
N ALA A 37 -3.38 -15.88 8.42
CA ALA A 37 -3.06 -16.92 7.42
C ALA A 37 -1.62 -16.92 6.97
N ARG A 38 -1.20 -18.02 6.33
CA ARG A 38 0.04 -18.04 5.57
C ARG A 38 -0.15 -17.51 4.15
N ILE A 39 -1.18 -17.96 3.45
CA ILE A 39 -1.47 -17.64 2.05
C ILE A 39 -2.96 -17.37 1.92
N ILE A 40 -3.32 -16.31 1.20
CA ILE A 40 -4.68 -16.03 0.76
C ILE A 40 -4.65 -15.63 -0.71
N ASP A 41 -5.50 -16.20 -1.55
CA ASP A 41 -5.53 -15.81 -2.96
C ASP A 41 -6.33 -14.50 -3.09
N ASN A 42 -7.63 -14.48 -2.72
CA ASN A 42 -8.47 -13.30 -2.90
C ASN A 42 -9.20 -12.84 -1.62
N ILE A 43 -9.28 -11.52 -1.45
CA ILE A 43 -10.08 -10.86 -0.40
C ILE A 43 -10.87 -9.70 -1.00
N ASP A 44 -12.21 -9.79 -1.05
CA ASP A 44 -13.01 -8.67 -1.55
C ASP A 44 -13.03 -7.53 -0.51
N THR A 45 -13.38 -7.85 0.74
CA THR A 45 -13.57 -6.81 1.76
C THR A 45 -12.98 -7.17 3.11
N MET A 46 -12.06 -6.33 3.57
CA MET A 46 -11.46 -6.41 4.90
C MET A 46 -11.82 -5.21 5.80
N LYS A 47 -12.39 -5.50 6.98
CA LYS A 47 -12.85 -4.50 7.97
C LYS A 47 -12.24 -4.64 9.36
N SER A 48 -11.21 -5.47 9.54
CA SER A 48 -10.64 -5.84 10.86
C SER A 48 -9.13 -6.03 10.87
N ILE A 49 -8.55 -6.36 12.04
CA ILE A 49 -7.11 -6.64 12.19
C ILE A 49 -6.76 -7.95 11.47
N PHE A 50 -5.72 -7.91 10.64
CA PHE A 50 -5.33 -9.05 9.83
C PHE A 50 -3.81 -9.17 9.72
N ILE A 51 -3.34 -10.42 9.71
CA ILE A 51 -1.95 -10.78 9.48
C ILE A 51 -1.88 -11.89 8.43
N ALA A 52 -1.15 -11.67 7.33
CA ALA A 52 -0.77 -12.77 6.43
C ALA A 52 0.69 -12.72 6.01
N ARG A 53 1.19 -13.84 5.46
CA ARG A 53 2.50 -13.87 4.82
C ARG A 53 2.41 -13.43 3.36
N ILE A 54 1.44 -13.93 2.62
CA ILE A 54 1.27 -13.70 1.18
C ILE A 54 -0.22 -13.49 0.93
N ILE A 55 -0.54 -12.50 0.10
CA ILE A 55 -1.88 -12.27 -0.44
C ILE A 55 -1.76 -11.93 -1.92
N ASP A 56 -2.56 -12.54 -2.77
CA ASP A 56 -2.51 -12.22 -4.20
C ASP A 56 -3.33 -10.95 -4.45
N ASN A 57 -4.64 -10.93 -4.14
CA ASN A 57 -5.51 -9.79 -4.44
C ASN A 57 -6.32 -9.29 -3.23
N ILE A 58 -6.45 -7.96 -3.14
CA ILE A 58 -7.33 -7.28 -2.19
C ILE A 58 -8.12 -6.16 -2.89
N ASP A 59 -9.45 -6.30 -3.01
CA ASP A 59 -10.25 -5.22 -3.60
C ASP A 59 -10.37 -4.04 -2.63
N THR A 60 -10.82 -4.29 -1.39
CA THR A 60 -11.11 -3.23 -0.44
C THR A 60 -10.60 -3.51 0.97
N MET A 61 -9.74 -2.62 1.45
CA MET A 61 -9.24 -2.62 2.82
C MET A 61 -9.63 -1.37 3.62
N LYS A 62 -10.22 -1.59 4.80
CA LYS A 62 -10.76 -0.54 5.69
C LYS A 62 -10.26 -0.65 7.15
N SER A 63 -9.15 -1.34 7.41
CA SER A 63 -8.66 -1.62 8.77
C SER A 63 -7.13 -1.79 8.90
N ILE A 64 -6.65 -2.05 10.12
CA ILE A 64 -5.23 -2.33 10.39
C ILE A 64 -4.83 -3.66 9.75
N PHE A 65 -3.76 -3.63 8.95
CA PHE A 65 -3.31 -4.79 8.22
C PHE A 65 -1.79 -4.91 8.21
N ILE A 66 -1.30 -6.14 8.32
CA ILE A 66 0.11 -6.49 8.22
C ILE A 66 0.27 -7.65 7.22
N ALA A 67 1.05 -7.46 6.16
CA ALA A 67 1.52 -8.59 5.34
C ALA A 67 2.99 -8.51 4.98
N ARG A 68 3.53 -9.64 4.52
CA ARG A 68 4.90 -9.67 3.98
C ARG A 68 4.91 -9.32 2.49
N ILE A 69 4.01 -9.89 1.72
CA ILE A 69 3.94 -9.75 0.25
C ILE A 69 2.46 -9.59 -0.10
N ILE A 70 2.17 -8.66 -1.00
CA ILE A 70 0.87 -8.48 -1.63
C ILE A 70 1.08 -8.21 -3.11
N ASP A 71 0.35 -8.88 -3.99
CA ASP A 71 0.50 -8.62 -5.41
C ASP A 71 -0.34 -7.39 -5.79
N ASN A 72 -1.66 -7.41 -5.57
CA ASN A 72 -2.54 -6.29 -5.96
C ASN A 72 -3.44 -5.76 -4.84
N ILE A 73 -3.62 -4.43 -4.82
CA ILE A 73 -4.58 -3.73 -3.97
C ILE A 73 -5.34 -2.68 -4.79
N ASP A 74 -6.66 -2.85 -4.96
CA ASP A 74 -7.44 -1.82 -5.66
C ASP A 74 -7.67 -0.60 -4.76
N THR A 75 -8.19 -0.81 -3.54
CA THR A 75 -8.58 0.30 -2.67
C THR A 75 -8.14 0.11 -1.23
N MET A 76 -7.31 1.06 -0.76
CA MET A 76 -6.87 1.14 0.62
C MET A 76 -7.37 2.40 1.35
N LYS A 77 -8.00 2.21 2.51
CA LYS A 77 -8.63 3.29 3.31
C LYS A 77 -8.23 3.29 4.80
N SER A 78 -7.12 2.66 5.18
CA SER A 78 -6.73 2.46 6.58
C SER A 78 -5.22 2.35 6.85
N ILE A 79 -4.81 2.09 8.10
CA ILE A 79 -3.41 1.89 8.47
C ILE A 79 -2.91 0.55 7.91
N PHE A 80 -1.80 0.59 7.21
CA PHE A 80 -1.26 -0.59 6.55
C PHE A 80 0.26 -0.68 6.67
N ILE A 81 0.74 -1.91 6.86
CA ILE A 81 2.16 -2.23 6.87
C ILE A 81 2.39 -3.43 5.96
N ALA A 82 3.25 -3.27 4.94
CA ALA A 82 3.80 -4.42 4.22
C ALA A 82 5.30 -4.31 3.95
N ARG A 83 5.90 -5.43 3.57
CA ARG A 83 7.30 -5.45 3.14
C ARG A 83 7.42 -5.28 1.63
N ILE A 84 6.56 -5.89 0.83
CA ILE A 84 6.57 -5.81 -0.63
C ILE A 84 5.12 -5.68 -1.09
N ILE A 85 4.88 -4.79 -2.06
CA ILE A 85 3.63 -4.70 -2.80
C ILE A 85 3.95 -4.49 -4.27
N ASP A 86 3.27 -5.21 -5.16
CA ASP A 86 3.51 -5.03 -6.59
C ASP A 86 2.67 -3.84 -7.08
N ASN A 87 1.34 -3.88 -6.96
CA ASN A 87 0.46 -2.81 -7.47
C ASN A 87 -0.53 -2.25 -6.44
N ILE A 88 -0.75 -0.93 -6.50
CA ILE A 88 -1.79 -0.23 -5.76
C ILE A 88 -2.52 0.77 -6.66
N ASP A 89 -3.82 0.57 -6.90
CA ASP A 89 -4.59 1.52 -7.72
C ASP A 89 -4.89 2.79 -6.89
N THR A 90 -5.51 2.63 -5.72
CA THR A 90 -6.00 3.78 -4.94
C THR A 90 -5.68 3.66 -3.46
N MET A 91 -4.93 4.65 -2.96
CA MET A 91 -4.62 4.77 -1.54
C MET A 91 -5.09 6.10 -0.93
N LYS A 92 -5.80 5.98 0.21
CA LYS A 92 -6.47 7.09 0.93
C LYS A 92 -6.19 7.10 2.44
N SER A 93 -5.03 6.64 2.90
CA SER A 93 -4.73 6.49 4.33
C SER A 93 -3.22 6.38 4.68
N ILE A 94 -2.91 6.22 5.97
CA ILE A 94 -1.53 6.04 6.46
C ILE A 94 -1.00 4.69 6.00
N PHE A 95 0.16 4.70 5.35
CA PHE A 95 0.77 3.50 4.81
C PHE A 95 2.27 3.47 5.04
N ILE A 96 2.78 2.28 5.35
CA ILE A 96 4.20 2.00 5.49
C ILE A 96 4.54 0.76 4.64
N ALA A 97 5.44 0.90 3.67
CA ALA A 97 6.08 -0.26 3.05
C ALA A 97 7.58 -0.14 2.86
N ARG A 98 8.22 -1.29 2.63
CA ARG A 98 9.64 -1.31 2.27
C ARG A 98 9.83 -1.14 0.77
N ILE A 99 9.04 -1.80 -0.06
CA ILE A 99 9.14 -1.79 -1.52
C ILE A 99 7.72 -1.73 -2.08
N ILE A 100 7.52 -0.89 -3.09
CA ILE A 100 6.33 -0.88 -3.93
C ILE A 100 6.77 -0.75 -5.38
N ASP A 101 6.18 -1.52 -6.29
CA ASP A 101 6.50 -1.38 -7.71
C ASP A 101 5.66 -0.24 -8.30
N ASN A 102 4.32 -0.35 -8.33
CA ASN A 102 3.46 0.66 -8.95
C ASN A 102 2.38 1.25 -8.01
N ILE A 103 2.14 2.55 -8.16
CA ILE A 103 1.03 3.27 -7.52
C ILE A 103 0.34 4.21 -8.52
N ASP A 104 -0.92 3.97 -8.84
CA ASP A 104 -1.66 4.86 -9.74
C ASP A 104 -2.04 6.17 -9.01
N THR A 105 -2.78 6.06 -7.90
CA THR A 105 -3.33 7.23 -7.21
C THR A 105 -3.07 7.23 -5.72
N MET A 106 -2.35 8.28 -5.31
CA MET A 106 -1.99 8.52 -3.92
C MET A 106 -2.65 9.79 -3.33
N LYS A 107 -3.43 9.63 -2.25
CA LYS A 107 -4.20 10.71 -1.59
C LYS A 107 -4.04 10.75 -0.06
N SER A 108 -2.87 10.39 0.49
CA SER A 108 -2.66 10.33 1.94
C SER A 108 -1.20 10.40 2.43
N ILE A 109 -1.00 10.36 3.76
CA ILE A 109 0.32 10.28 4.39
C ILE A 109 0.94 8.92 4.10
N PHE A 110 2.19 8.91 3.64
CA PHE A 110 2.85 7.68 3.25
C PHE A 110 4.35 7.69 3.49
N ILE A 111 4.85 6.51 3.84
CA ILE A 111 6.25 6.25 4.09
C ILE A 111 6.65 4.98 3.32
N ALA A 112 7.56 5.09 2.36
CA ALA A 112 8.24 3.92 1.81
C ALA A 112 9.75 4.06 1.71
N ARG A 113 10.42 2.91 1.60
CA ARG A 113 11.87 2.90 1.34
C ARG A 113 12.18 3.02 -0.15
N ILE A 114 11.44 2.32 -1.00
CA ILE A 114 11.67 2.25 -2.45
C ILE A 114 10.30 2.22 -3.12
N ILE A 115 10.16 3.00 -4.19
CA ILE A 115 9.01 2.96 -5.11
C ILE A 115 9.53 3.03 -6.53
N GLU A 116 9.05 2.17 -7.43
CA GLU A 116 9.44 2.23 -8.84
C GLU A 116 8.64 3.33 -9.56
N ASN A 117 7.32 3.22 -9.64
CA ASN A 117 6.48 4.16 -10.39
C ASN A 117 5.33 4.75 -9.58
N ILE A 118 5.05 6.04 -9.81
CA ILE A 118 3.88 6.74 -9.30
C ILE A 118 3.25 7.61 -10.38
N ASP A 119 2.01 7.32 -10.78
CA ASP A 119 1.31 8.16 -11.77
C ASP A 119 0.87 9.48 -11.14
N THR A 120 0.14 9.42 -10.01
CA THR A 120 -0.45 10.62 -9.41
C THR A 120 -0.28 10.68 -7.90
N LEU A 121 0.48 11.69 -7.46
CA LEU A 121 0.68 12.02 -6.06
C LEU A 121 -0.01 13.34 -5.67
N LYS A 122 -0.98 13.26 -4.74
CA LYS A 122 -1.81 14.39 -4.28
C LYS A 122 -1.75 14.62 -2.76
N SER A 123 -0.71 14.15 -2.07
CA SER A 123 -0.65 14.16 -0.60
C SER A 123 0.75 14.33 0.01
N ASN A 124 0.80 14.49 1.34
CA ASN A 124 2.07 14.54 2.07
C ASN A 124 2.77 13.18 1.98
N PHE A 125 4.02 13.17 1.53
CA PHE A 125 4.70 11.93 1.21
C PHE A 125 6.16 11.94 1.64
N ILE A 126 6.64 10.80 2.12
CA ILE A 126 8.04 10.55 2.48
C ILE A 126 8.52 9.26 1.81
N ALA A 127 9.56 9.33 0.98
CA ALA A 127 10.30 8.12 0.57
C ALA A 127 11.81 8.28 0.63
N ARG A 128 12.52 7.15 0.60
CA ARG A 128 13.99 7.18 0.46
C ARG A 128 14.41 7.23 -1.00
N ILE A 129 13.80 6.43 -1.86
CA ILE A 129 14.14 6.31 -3.29
C ILE A 129 12.84 6.21 -4.07
N ILE A 130 12.75 6.93 -5.19
CA ILE A 130 11.68 6.80 -6.19
C ILE A 130 12.31 6.83 -7.58
N ASP A 131 11.90 5.94 -8.46
CA ASP A 131 12.45 5.93 -9.82
C ASP A 131 11.66 6.94 -10.69
N ASN A 132 10.34 6.79 -10.84
CA ASN A 132 9.53 7.67 -11.70
C ASN A 132 8.30 8.28 -10.99
N ILE A 133 8.02 9.55 -11.31
CA ILE A 133 6.76 10.23 -10.95
C ILE A 133 6.22 11.02 -12.15
N ASP A 134 5.01 10.71 -12.60
CA ASP A 134 4.37 11.47 -13.67
C ASP A 134 3.84 12.81 -13.15
N THR A 135 2.99 12.78 -12.12
CA THR A 135 2.32 14.00 -11.62
C THR A 135 2.36 14.13 -10.11
N MET A 136 2.88 15.27 -9.65
CA MET A 136 2.92 15.63 -8.23
C MET A 136 2.23 16.97 -7.92
N LYS A 137 1.36 16.98 -6.89
CA LYS A 137 0.48 18.11 -6.52
C LYS A 137 0.47 18.47 -5.01
N SER A 138 1.50 18.15 -4.23
CA SER A 138 1.53 18.35 -2.76
C SER A 138 2.93 18.34 -2.13
N ILE A 139 3.01 18.57 -0.80
CA ILE A 139 4.26 18.55 -0.04
C ILE A 139 4.92 17.18 -0.13
N PHE A 140 6.19 17.16 -0.50
CA PHE A 140 6.92 15.91 -0.73
C PHE A 140 8.35 15.99 -0.18
N ILE A 141 8.79 14.88 0.43
CA ILE A 141 10.16 14.68 0.91
C ILE A 141 10.70 13.36 0.34
N ALA A 142 11.77 13.39 -0.45
CA ALA A 142 12.55 12.19 -0.72
C ALA A 142 14.05 12.42 -0.67
N ARG A 143 14.80 11.33 -0.53
CA ARG A 143 16.26 11.41 -0.57
C ARG A 143 16.79 11.34 -2.01
N ILE A 144 16.24 10.48 -2.86
CA ILE A 144 16.66 10.29 -4.25
C ILE A 144 15.40 10.15 -5.12
N ILE A 145 15.40 10.82 -6.26
CA ILE A 145 14.42 10.62 -7.34
C ILE A 145 15.13 10.60 -8.68
N ASP A 146 14.80 9.64 -9.54
CA ASP A 146 15.41 9.57 -10.87
C ASP A 146 14.68 10.49 -11.86
N ASN A 147 13.35 10.35 -12.05
CA ASN A 147 12.59 11.15 -13.01
C ASN A 147 11.30 11.76 -12.42
N ILE A 148 11.03 13.01 -12.80
CA ILE A 148 9.73 13.68 -12.58
C ILE A 148 9.27 14.39 -13.86
N ASP A 149 8.06 14.08 -14.34
CA ASP A 149 7.49 14.76 -15.50
C ASP A 149 6.88 16.11 -15.10
N THR A 150 5.89 16.12 -14.18
CA THR A 150 5.14 17.33 -13.81
C THR A 150 5.09 17.59 -12.31
N MET A 151 5.60 18.75 -11.89
CA MET A 151 5.59 19.19 -10.50
C MET A 151 4.80 20.49 -10.27
N LYS A 152 3.82 20.44 -9.35
CA LYS A 152 3.01 21.58 -8.87
C LYS A 152 2.90 21.61 -7.34
N SER A 153 4.02 21.74 -6.63
CA SER A 153 4.03 21.66 -5.16
C SER A 153 5.25 22.27 -4.45
N ILE A 154 5.30 22.12 -3.12
CA ILE A 154 6.50 22.31 -2.29
C ILE A 154 7.23 20.99 -2.23
N PHE A 155 8.52 20.98 -2.58
CA PHE A 155 9.29 19.76 -2.69
C PHE A 155 10.65 19.88 -2.03
N ILE A 156 11.04 18.83 -1.31
CA ILE A 156 12.37 18.69 -0.71
C ILE A 156 12.96 17.37 -1.21
N ALA A 157 14.03 17.44 -1.99
CA ALA A 157 14.89 16.29 -2.18
C ALA A 157 16.36 16.63 -2.14
N ARG A 158 17.15 15.60 -1.83
CA ARG A 158 18.60 15.68 -1.81
C ARG A 158 19.22 15.41 -3.18
N ILE A 159 18.61 14.55 -4.00
CA ILE A 159 19.07 14.24 -5.36
C ILE A 159 17.84 14.12 -6.26
N ILE A 160 17.92 14.76 -7.43
CA ILE A 160 16.98 14.61 -8.56
C ILE A 160 17.84 14.48 -9.81
N ASP A 161 17.65 13.43 -10.61
CA ASP A 161 18.42 13.24 -11.84
C ASP A 161 17.79 14.01 -13.01
N ASN A 162 16.48 13.81 -13.27
CA ASN A 162 15.74 14.51 -14.33
C ASN A 162 14.44 15.14 -13.83
N LEU A 163 14.14 16.32 -14.35
CA LEU A 163 12.90 17.04 -14.09
C LEU A 163 12.46 17.83 -15.34
N ASP A 164 11.30 17.49 -15.89
CA ASP A 164 10.80 18.09 -17.13
C ASP A 164 10.09 19.42 -16.89
N THR A 165 8.99 19.41 -16.12
CA THR A 165 8.14 20.59 -15.92
C THR A 165 7.99 20.98 -14.46
N MET A 166 8.45 22.18 -14.10
CA MET A 166 8.32 22.75 -12.75
C MET A 166 7.40 23.98 -12.71
N LYS A 167 6.36 23.93 -11.85
CA LYS A 167 5.53 25.08 -11.44
C LYS A 167 5.40 25.10 -9.92
N SER A 168 6.52 25.25 -9.22
CA SER A 168 6.67 24.80 -7.84
C SER A 168 7.79 25.51 -7.08
N ILE A 169 7.79 25.38 -5.75
CA ILE A 169 8.94 25.75 -4.91
C ILE A 169 9.78 24.49 -4.69
N LEU A 170 10.98 24.47 -5.25
CA LEU A 170 11.97 23.41 -5.04
C LEU A 170 12.97 23.84 -3.95
N LEU A 171 13.02 23.10 -2.83
CA LEU A 171 14.06 23.25 -1.81
C LEU A 171 15.02 22.07 -1.93
N HIS A 172 16.00 22.21 -2.80
CA HIS A 172 17.08 21.23 -2.95
C HIS A 172 18.09 21.43 -1.81
N VAL A 173 18.30 20.40 -0.99
CA VAL A 173 19.25 20.45 0.12
C VAL A 173 20.47 19.62 -0.26
N LEU A 174 21.60 20.30 -0.45
CA LEU A 174 22.93 19.71 -0.69
C LEU A 174 23.35 18.76 0.45
#